data_AF-A0A2N6KAH4-F1
#
_entry.id   AF-A0A2N6KAH4-F1
#
_cell.length_a   1.000
_cell.length_b   1.000
_cell.length_c   1.000
_cell.angle_alpha   90.00
_cell.angle_beta   90.00
_cell.angle_gamma   90.00
#
_symmetry.space_group_name_H-M   'P 1'
#
loop_
_entity.id
_entity.type
_entity.pdbx_description
1 polymer ?
#
loop_
_entity_poly.entity_id
_entity_poly.type
_entity_poly.pdbx_seq_one_letter_code
_entity_poly.pdbx_strand_id
1 'polypeptide(L)'
;MATFNPGTGTLKSTSLEAAAMEAAQILQNAERASTVDPQPNNIAVNYFTGDNVVQVRATLPINQSVSASAQAVFVAEDYIGTSFSNGGGDLTSSTLPAAVLELFQRLQIAEKSASSNPNNITITYDTETEIATINAEMPVSFTVSSNGSVSIVAAPYLA
;
A
#
# COMPACT_ATOMS: atom_id res chain seq x y z
N MET A 1 10.05 -13.87 -4.06
CA MET A 1 9.71 -12.68 -3.24
C MET A 1 10.08 -11.47 -4.07
N ALA A 2 9.14 -10.55 -4.31
CA ALA A 2 9.43 -9.39 -5.12
C ALA A 2 10.37 -8.43 -4.35
N THR A 3 11.56 -8.19 -4.88
CA THR A 3 12.53 -7.26 -4.27
C THR A 3 12.00 -5.83 -4.32
N PHE A 4 12.23 -5.08 -3.25
CA PHE A 4 11.91 -3.67 -3.16
C PHE A 4 13.04 -2.91 -2.47
N ASN A 5 13.47 -1.79 -3.04
CA ASN A 5 14.47 -0.92 -2.46
C ASN A 5 13.79 0.31 -1.83
N PRO A 6 13.72 0.44 -0.50
CA PRO A 6 13.15 1.61 0.17
C PRO A 6 14.09 2.83 0.18
N GLY A 7 15.35 2.66 -0.23
CA GLY A 7 16.39 3.68 -0.06
C GLY A 7 16.58 4.07 1.41
N THR A 8 16.66 5.37 1.69
CA THR A 8 16.81 5.92 3.05
C THR A 8 15.51 6.52 3.61
N GLY A 9 14.37 6.17 3.01
CA GLY A 9 13.08 6.82 3.23
C GLY A 9 12.36 6.41 4.51
N THR A 10 11.08 6.75 4.56
CA THR A 10 10.17 6.40 5.67
C THR A 10 10.00 4.89 5.77
N LEU A 11 9.81 4.20 4.65
CA LEU A 11 9.64 2.74 4.62
C LEU A 11 10.97 2.03 4.88
N LYS A 12 10.90 0.85 5.51
CA LYS A 12 12.07 0.03 5.85
C LYS A 12 12.05 -1.35 5.20
N SER A 13 10.89 -1.80 4.74
CA SER A 13 10.73 -3.10 4.10
C SER A 13 11.57 -3.22 2.83
N THR A 14 12.12 -4.41 2.59
CA THR A 14 12.95 -4.73 1.40
C THR A 14 12.26 -5.70 0.42
N SER A 15 11.02 -6.07 0.71
CA SER A 15 10.14 -6.82 -0.19
C SER A 15 8.90 -5.99 -0.51
N LEU A 16 8.40 -6.09 -1.73
CA LEU A 16 7.27 -5.30 -2.21
C LEU A 16 5.99 -5.55 -1.40
N GLU A 17 5.72 -6.81 -1.05
CA GLU A 17 4.57 -7.20 -0.23
C GLU A 17 4.61 -6.56 1.16
N ALA A 18 5.77 -6.63 1.83
CA ALA A 18 5.96 -6.00 3.13
C ALA A 18 5.91 -4.46 3.05
N ALA A 19 6.46 -3.86 1.99
CA ALA A 19 6.44 -2.42 1.80
C ALA A 19 5.01 -1.89 1.62
N ALA A 20 4.17 -2.58 0.85
CA ALA A 20 2.76 -2.22 0.68
C ALA A 20 1.99 -2.31 2.01
N MET A 21 2.21 -3.39 2.78
CA MET A 21 1.60 -3.56 4.11
C MET A 21 2.08 -2.47 5.09
N GLU A 22 3.38 -2.18 5.11
CA GLU A 22 3.97 -1.14 5.95
C GLU A 22 3.40 0.24 5.61
N ALA A 23 3.36 0.62 4.33
CA ALA A 23 2.81 1.90 3.89
C ALA A 23 1.32 2.04 4.24
N ALA A 24 0.52 0.98 4.01
CA ALA A 24 -0.90 0.95 4.36
C ALA A 24 -1.12 1.13 5.88
N GLN A 25 -0.32 0.47 6.71
CA GLN A 25 -0.40 0.59 8.16
C GLN A 25 -0.02 2.00 8.64
N ILE A 26 1.05 2.59 8.07
CA ILE A 26 1.46 3.95 8.40
C ILE A 26 0.36 4.93 8.00
N LEU A 27 -0.26 4.76 6.83
CA LEU A 27 -1.37 5.63 6.40
C LEU A 27 -2.57 5.50 7.32
N GLN A 28 -3.00 4.29 7.67
CA GLN A 28 -4.10 4.08 8.62
C GLN A 28 -3.83 4.74 9.98
N ASN A 29 -2.60 4.64 10.47
CA ASN A 29 -2.21 5.28 11.72
C ASN A 29 -2.22 6.81 11.59
N ALA A 30 -1.80 7.35 10.44
CA ALA A 30 -1.83 8.78 10.17
C ALA A 30 -3.27 9.31 10.06
N GLU A 31 -4.18 8.58 9.44
CA GLU A 31 -5.62 8.92 9.42
C GLU A 31 -6.21 8.97 10.83
N ARG A 32 -5.91 7.96 11.65
CA ARG A 32 -6.35 7.88 13.05
C ARG A 32 -5.74 8.97 13.94
N ALA A 33 -4.54 9.44 13.60
CA ALA A 33 -3.88 10.52 14.31
C ALA A 33 -4.24 11.92 13.77
N SER A 34 -4.92 11.98 12.62
CA SER A 34 -5.31 13.24 11.99
C SER A 34 -6.28 14.02 12.88
N THR A 35 -6.07 15.33 12.96
CA THR A 35 -6.97 16.27 13.65
C THR A 35 -7.88 17.02 12.67
N VAL A 36 -7.85 16.66 11.37
CA VAL A 36 -8.74 17.21 10.34
C VAL A 36 -10.17 16.72 10.60
N ASP A 37 -11.16 17.59 10.41
CA ASP A 37 -12.60 17.29 10.60
C ASP A 37 -13.36 17.45 9.26
N PRO A 38 -14.07 16.42 8.76
CA PRO A 38 -14.18 15.08 9.33
C PRO A 38 -12.84 14.32 9.29
N GLN A 39 -12.62 13.48 10.30
CA GLN A 39 -11.45 12.62 10.35
C GLN A 39 -11.45 11.70 9.12
N PRO A 40 -10.35 11.67 8.33
CA PRO A 40 -10.24 10.75 7.22
C PRO A 40 -10.35 9.30 7.70
N ASN A 41 -11.07 8.48 6.94
CA ASN A 41 -11.20 7.04 7.17
C ASN A 41 -11.21 6.32 5.82
N ASN A 42 -10.18 6.62 5.02
CA ASN A 42 -10.05 6.17 3.66
C ASN A 42 -9.27 4.86 3.57
N ILE A 43 -8.64 4.37 4.66
CA ILE A 43 -7.97 3.07 4.67
C ILE A 43 -8.27 2.24 5.93
N ALA A 44 -8.48 0.95 5.72
CA ALA A 44 -8.60 -0.05 6.77
C ALA A 44 -7.64 -1.22 6.51
N VAL A 45 -6.75 -1.48 7.46
CA VAL A 45 -5.90 -2.68 7.52
C VAL A 45 -6.44 -3.58 8.62
N ASN A 46 -6.75 -4.84 8.27
CA ASN A 46 -7.29 -5.85 9.18
C ASN A 46 -6.43 -7.11 9.12
N TYR A 47 -6.04 -7.65 10.27
CA TYR A 47 -5.25 -8.87 10.37
C TYR A 47 -6.12 -10.03 10.84
N PHE A 48 -6.15 -11.12 10.08
CA PHE A 48 -6.90 -12.33 10.40
C PHE A 48 -5.92 -13.44 10.77
N THR A 49 -5.74 -13.66 12.07
CA THR A 49 -4.77 -14.63 12.61
C THR A 49 -5.17 -16.08 12.36
N GLY A 50 -6.47 -16.37 12.24
CA GLY A 50 -6.97 -17.72 11.93
C GLY A 50 -6.62 -18.17 10.51
N ASP A 51 -6.68 -17.23 9.57
CA ASP A 51 -6.51 -17.49 8.13
C ASP A 51 -5.11 -17.13 7.63
N ASN A 52 -4.27 -16.52 8.47
CA ASN A 52 -2.94 -16.02 8.12
C ASN A 52 -2.96 -15.00 6.96
N VAL A 53 -3.94 -14.10 6.96
CA VAL A 53 -4.09 -13.06 5.93
C VAL A 53 -4.19 -11.66 6.53
N VAL A 54 -3.71 -10.68 5.77
CA VAL A 54 -3.99 -9.26 5.99
C VAL A 54 -4.90 -8.76 4.87
N GLN A 55 -6.00 -8.11 5.24
CA GLN A 55 -6.85 -7.40 4.29
C GLN A 55 -6.59 -5.91 4.37
N VAL A 56 -6.34 -5.30 3.21
CA VAL A 56 -6.24 -3.85 3.06
C VAL A 56 -7.37 -3.40 2.15
N ARG A 57 -8.20 -2.48 2.66
CA ARG A 57 -9.25 -1.81 1.89
C ARG A 57 -9.00 -0.32 1.93
N ALA A 58 -8.84 0.32 0.78
CA ALA A 58 -8.62 1.76 0.71
C ALA A 58 -9.51 2.41 -0.36
N THR A 59 -9.93 3.65 -0.11
CA THR A 59 -10.66 4.53 -1.02
C THR A 59 -9.93 5.87 -1.07
N LEU A 60 -8.94 5.97 -1.94
CA LEU A 60 -8.04 7.12 -2.01
C LEU A 60 -8.56 8.12 -3.05
N PRO A 61 -8.70 9.42 -2.71
CA PRO A 61 -8.89 10.46 -3.72
C PRO A 61 -7.71 10.47 -4.68
N ILE A 62 -7.95 10.68 -5.97
CA ILE A 62 -6.91 10.70 -7.00
C ILE A 62 -6.99 11.94 -7.88
N ASN A 63 -5.83 12.41 -8.33
CA ASN A 63 -5.72 13.33 -9.45
C ASN A 63 -5.44 12.54 -10.73
N GLN A 64 -6.21 12.84 -11.78
CA GLN A 64 -5.95 12.34 -13.13
C GLN A 64 -5.17 13.39 -13.94
N SER A 65 -4.13 12.94 -14.65
CA SER A 65 -3.43 13.77 -15.64
C SER A 65 -3.03 12.94 -16.86
N VAL A 66 -2.60 13.62 -17.92
CA VAL A 66 -2.04 12.97 -19.11
C VAL A 66 -0.54 13.24 -19.12
N SER A 67 0.26 12.16 -19.16
CA SER A 67 1.72 12.28 -19.22
C SER A 67 2.19 12.88 -20.54
N ALA A 68 3.44 13.32 -20.60
CA ALA A 68 4.07 13.76 -21.84
C ALA A 68 4.09 12.69 -22.95
N SER A 69 3.91 11.41 -22.59
CA SER A 69 3.79 10.28 -23.50
C SER A 69 2.34 9.91 -23.84
N ALA A 70 1.38 10.80 -23.56
CA ALA A 70 -0.05 10.61 -23.80
C ALA A 70 -0.66 9.40 -23.03
N GLN A 71 -0.12 9.07 -21.86
CA GLN A 71 -0.66 8.02 -20.98
C GLN A 71 -1.47 8.67 -19.86
N ALA A 72 -2.59 8.05 -19.50
CA ALA A 72 -3.32 8.44 -18.29
C ALA A 72 -2.49 8.11 -17.06
N VAL A 73 -2.31 9.09 -16.16
CA VAL A 73 -1.61 8.96 -14.90
C VAL A 73 -2.59 9.24 -13.79
N PHE A 74 -2.68 8.32 -12.84
CA PHE A 74 -3.48 8.44 -11.63
C PHE A 74 -2.55 8.49 -10.43
N VAL A 75 -2.63 9.56 -9.65
CA VAL A 75 -1.82 9.75 -8.44
C VAL A 75 -2.77 10.05 -7.29
N ALA A 76 -2.60 9.38 -6.14
CA ALA A 76 -3.43 9.70 -4.99
C ALA A 76 -3.11 11.09 -4.43
N GLU A 77 -4.15 11.82 -4.04
CA GLU A 77 -4.01 13.13 -3.42
C GLU A 77 -3.41 13.03 -2.01
N ASP A 78 -2.68 14.06 -1.60
CA ASP A 78 -2.25 14.17 -0.21
C ASP A 78 -3.30 14.88 0.65
N TYR A 79 -4.18 14.08 1.25
CA TYR A 79 -5.21 14.56 2.17
C TYR A 79 -4.80 14.49 3.66
N ILE A 80 -3.60 13.98 3.96
CA ILE A 80 -3.12 13.79 5.33
C ILE A 80 -2.03 14.81 5.70
N GLY A 81 -1.22 15.24 4.73
CA GLY A 81 -0.18 16.27 4.92
C GLY A 81 0.95 15.85 5.86
N THR A 82 1.08 14.56 6.18
CA THR A 82 2.19 14.04 6.98
C THR A 82 3.48 14.01 6.18
N SER A 83 4.61 14.25 6.85
CA SER A 83 5.92 14.11 6.23
C SER A 83 6.17 12.66 5.78
N PHE A 84 6.32 12.48 4.48
CA PHE A 84 6.73 11.22 3.86
C PHE A 84 7.99 11.44 3.03
N SER A 85 8.90 10.46 3.06
CA SER A 85 10.09 10.44 2.22
C SER A 85 10.20 9.10 1.52
N ASN A 86 10.31 9.12 0.20
CA ASN A 86 10.49 7.92 -0.63
C ASN A 86 11.92 7.36 -0.61
N GLY A 87 12.87 8.10 -0.04
CA GLY A 87 14.24 7.63 0.14
C GLY A 87 15.09 7.49 -1.12
N GLY A 88 14.58 7.90 -2.30
CA GLY A 88 15.27 7.75 -3.58
C GLY A 88 15.43 6.29 -4.05
N GLY A 89 14.65 5.37 -3.48
CA GLY A 89 14.59 3.97 -3.88
C GLY A 89 13.66 3.74 -5.06
N ASP A 90 12.89 2.64 -5.00
CA ASP A 90 12.01 2.25 -6.09
C ASP A 90 10.77 3.15 -6.21
N LEU A 91 10.36 3.84 -5.14
CA LEU A 91 9.19 4.71 -5.14
C LEU A 91 9.46 6.06 -5.79
N THR A 92 8.52 6.48 -6.62
CA THR A 92 8.52 7.83 -7.22
C THR A 92 7.61 8.80 -6.48
N SER A 93 6.60 8.29 -5.78
CA SER A 93 5.63 9.07 -4.99
C SER A 93 6.29 9.84 -3.85
N SER A 94 5.94 11.11 -3.69
CA SER A 94 6.47 11.98 -2.63
C SER A 94 5.55 12.10 -1.41
N THR A 95 4.34 11.54 -1.47
CA THR A 95 3.34 11.61 -0.39
C THR A 95 2.93 10.20 0.01
N LEU A 96 2.48 10.03 1.25
CA LEU A 96 2.14 8.71 1.79
C LEU A 96 0.94 8.07 1.06
N PRO A 97 -0.19 8.77 0.79
CA PRO A 97 -1.28 8.19 0.01
C PRO A 97 -0.84 7.77 -1.40
N ALA A 98 -0.02 8.59 -2.08
CA ALA A 98 0.50 8.26 -3.40
C ALA A 98 1.40 7.03 -3.36
N ALA A 99 2.27 6.92 -2.35
CA ALA A 99 3.12 5.75 -2.16
C ALA A 99 2.31 4.47 -1.92
N VAL A 100 1.21 4.54 -1.16
CA VAL A 100 0.29 3.40 -0.98
C VAL A 100 -0.29 2.97 -2.32
N LEU A 101 -0.86 3.89 -3.11
CA LEU A 101 -1.40 3.56 -4.43
C LEU A 101 -0.33 2.96 -5.36
N GLU A 102 0.87 3.54 -5.40
CA GLU A 102 1.98 3.07 -6.23
C GLU A 102 2.43 1.65 -5.86
N LEU A 103 2.55 1.35 -4.56
CA LEU A 103 2.95 0.02 -4.07
C LEU A 103 1.92 -1.05 -4.46
N PHE A 104 0.63 -0.76 -4.31
CA PHE A 104 -0.42 -1.70 -4.71
C PHE A 104 -0.51 -1.87 -6.23
N GLN A 105 -0.31 -0.81 -7.02
CA GLN A 105 -0.20 -0.92 -8.48
C GLN A 105 0.97 -1.82 -8.88
N ARG A 106 2.14 -1.64 -8.26
CA ARG A 106 3.32 -2.47 -8.50
C ARG A 106 3.06 -3.93 -8.12
N LEU A 107 2.40 -4.18 -6.99
CA LEU A 107 2.00 -5.54 -6.59
C LEU A 107 1.05 -6.16 -7.60
N GLN A 108 0.00 -5.45 -8.02
CA GLN A 108 -0.94 -5.96 -9.01
C GLN A 108 -0.26 -6.28 -10.36
N ILE A 109 0.68 -5.44 -10.79
CA ILE A 109 1.48 -5.69 -12.00
C ILE A 109 2.34 -6.94 -11.80
N ALA A 110 2.99 -7.08 -10.64
CA ALA A 110 3.80 -8.25 -10.32
C ALA A 110 2.96 -9.54 -10.28
N GLU A 111 1.76 -9.51 -9.70
CA GLU A 111 0.82 -10.64 -9.68
C GLU A 111 0.45 -11.09 -11.09
N LYS A 112 0.12 -10.14 -11.97
CA LYS A 112 -0.20 -10.43 -13.38
C LYS A 112 0.99 -11.03 -14.14
N SER A 113 2.21 -10.70 -13.74
CA SER A 113 3.43 -11.26 -14.35
C SER A 113 3.85 -12.60 -13.76
N ALA A 114 3.35 -12.96 -12.58
CA ALA A 114 3.64 -14.22 -11.92
C ALA A 114 2.91 -15.39 -12.59
N SER A 115 3.59 -16.54 -12.71
CA SER A 115 3.03 -17.74 -13.34
C SER A 115 1.78 -18.29 -12.63
N SER A 116 1.67 -18.05 -11.32
CA SER A 116 0.52 -18.44 -10.49
C SER A 116 -0.68 -17.51 -10.60
N ASN A 117 -0.50 -16.28 -11.10
CA ASN A 117 -1.51 -15.22 -11.21
C ASN A 117 -2.48 -15.15 -9.99
N PRO A 118 -1.96 -14.93 -8.77
CA PRO A 118 -2.72 -15.12 -7.54
C PRO A 118 -3.90 -14.16 -7.34
N ASN A 119 -3.97 -13.05 -8.09
CA ASN A 119 -5.10 -12.09 -8.09
C ASN A 119 -5.57 -11.66 -6.69
N ASN A 120 -4.63 -11.47 -5.77
CA ASN A 120 -4.92 -11.02 -4.41
C ASN A 120 -5.15 -9.51 -4.35
N ILE A 121 -4.74 -8.76 -5.38
CA ILE A 121 -4.80 -7.29 -5.42
C ILE A 121 -5.74 -6.82 -6.55
N THR A 122 -6.84 -6.20 -6.16
CA THR A 122 -7.76 -5.52 -7.09
C THR A 122 -7.73 -4.02 -6.84
N ILE A 123 -7.52 -3.26 -7.92
CA ILE A 123 -7.56 -1.80 -7.91
C ILE A 123 -8.58 -1.36 -8.96
N THR A 124 -9.49 -0.47 -8.57
CA THR A 124 -10.52 0.11 -9.45
C THR A 124 -10.42 1.62 -9.39
N TYR A 125 -10.47 2.26 -10.56
CA TYR A 125 -10.46 3.70 -10.69
C TYR A 125 -11.85 4.17 -11.13
N ASP A 126 -12.47 5.02 -10.33
CA ASP A 126 -13.62 5.81 -10.73
C ASP A 126 -13.13 7.21 -11.08
N THR A 127 -13.12 7.52 -12.38
CA THR A 127 -12.63 8.79 -12.90
C THR A 127 -13.66 9.91 -12.81
N GLU A 128 -14.94 9.59 -12.60
CA GLU A 128 -15.99 10.59 -12.44
C GLU A 128 -16.01 11.12 -11.01
N THR A 129 -15.83 10.21 -10.03
CA THR A 129 -15.74 10.60 -8.61
C THR A 129 -14.32 10.85 -8.14
N GLU A 130 -13.32 10.65 -9.01
CA GLU A 130 -11.89 10.81 -8.69
C GLU A 130 -11.46 9.96 -7.48
N ILE A 131 -11.86 8.68 -7.45
CA ILE A 131 -11.53 7.74 -6.36
C ILE A 131 -10.84 6.48 -6.91
N ALA A 132 -9.73 6.10 -6.29
CA ALA A 132 -9.14 4.77 -6.44
C ALA A 132 -9.53 3.87 -5.26
N THR A 133 -10.19 2.76 -5.56
CA THR A 133 -10.51 1.72 -4.58
C THR A 133 -9.50 0.58 -4.67
N ILE A 134 -8.86 0.26 -3.55
CA ILE A 134 -7.92 -0.86 -3.40
C ILE A 134 -8.58 -1.91 -2.52
N ASN A 135 -8.63 -3.16 -2.99
CA ASN A 135 -8.96 -4.33 -2.19
C ASN A 135 -7.81 -5.34 -2.33
N ALA A 136 -7.14 -5.63 -1.23
CA ALA A 136 -5.99 -6.52 -1.18
C ALA A 136 -6.15 -7.55 -0.06
N GLU A 137 -5.82 -8.81 -0.34
CA GLU A 137 -5.75 -9.88 0.65
C GLU A 137 -4.42 -10.61 0.55
N MET A 138 -3.45 -10.25 1.40
CA MET A 138 -2.10 -10.80 1.31
C MET A 138 -1.85 -11.83 2.41
N PRO A 139 -1.15 -12.94 2.12
CA PRO A 139 -0.75 -13.88 3.15
C PRO A 139 0.31 -13.25 4.07
N VAL A 140 0.20 -13.53 5.36
CA VAL A 140 1.12 -13.08 6.41
C VAL A 140 1.52 -14.24 7.29
N SER A 141 2.64 -14.10 8.00
CA SER A 141 3.08 -15.03 9.03
C SER A 141 3.09 -14.31 10.37
N PHE A 142 2.54 -14.98 11.39
CA PHE A 142 2.52 -14.50 12.77
C PHE A 142 3.57 -15.27 13.57
N THR A 143 4.44 -14.54 14.26
CA THR A 143 5.38 -15.13 15.21
C THR A 143 5.22 -14.45 16.55
N VAL A 144 5.29 -15.24 17.63
CA VAL A 144 5.25 -14.73 19.00
C VAL A 144 6.67 -14.83 19.55
N SER A 145 7.28 -13.69 19.87
CA SER A 145 8.61 -13.66 20.49
C SER A 145 8.52 -14.02 21.97
N SER A 146 9.66 -14.37 22.56
CA SER A 146 9.77 -14.82 23.96
C SER A 146 9.35 -13.77 25.00
N ASN A 147 9.24 -12.50 24.61
CA ASN A 147 8.73 -11.41 25.42
C ASN A 147 7.19 -11.21 25.29
N GLY A 148 6.50 -12.07 24.55
CA GLY A 148 5.06 -11.97 24.28
C GLY A 148 4.66 -10.97 23.19
N SER A 149 5.62 -10.33 22.51
CA SER A 149 5.30 -9.48 21.35
C SER A 149 4.92 -10.34 20.14
N VAL A 150 3.95 -9.86 19.38
CA VAL A 150 3.55 -10.49 18.11
C VAL A 150 4.24 -9.74 16.98
N SER A 151 4.98 -10.47 16.15
CA SER A 151 5.56 -9.96 14.90
C SER A 151 4.77 -10.51 13.73
N ILE A 152 4.38 -9.61 12.84
CA ILE A 152 3.62 -9.90 11.62
C ILE A 152 4.55 -9.62 10.45
N VAL A 153 4.78 -10.62 9.61
CA VAL A 153 5.65 -10.50 8.43
C VAL A 153 4.87 -10.92 7.20
N ALA A 154 4.90 -10.10 6.15
CA ALA A 154 4.31 -10.46 4.87
C ALA A 154 4.94 -11.76 4.35
N ALA A 155 4.10 -12.75 4.04
CA ALA A 155 4.58 -14.00 3.48
C ALA A 155 4.79 -13.82 1.97
N PRO A 156 5.96 -14.19 1.43
CA PRO A 156 6.21 -14.06 0.00
C PRO A 156 5.31 -15.04 -0.77
N TYR A 157 4.58 -14.52 -1.75
CA TYR A 157 3.73 -15.34 -2.63
C TYR A 157 3.99 -15.06 -4.12
N LEU A 158 4.73 -14.00 -4.43
CA LEU A 158 5.30 -13.74 -5.74
C LEU A 158 6.66 -14.46 -5.81
N ALA A 159 6.70 -15.61 -6.49
CA ALA A 159 7.92 -16.39 -6.70
C ALA A 159 8.78 -15.80 -7.81
#